data_AF-A0A938VD42-F1
#
_entry.id   AF-A0A938VD42-F1
#
_cell.length_a   1.000
_cell.length_b   1.000
_cell.length_c   1.000
_cell.angle_alpha   90.00
_cell.angle_beta   90.00
_cell.angle_gamma   90.00
#
_symmetry.space_group_name_H-M   'P 1'
#
loop_
_entity.id
_entity.type
_entity.pdbx_description
1 polymer ?
#
loop_
_entity_poly.entity_id
_entity_poly.type
_entity_poly.pdbx_seq_one_letter_code
_entity_poly.pdbx_strand_id
1 'polypeptide(L)'
;MVWVLRILIVLQLLVGLSLSRGLFGMRQLGAPSGEGDIHMLIGILLAIAAIAIVRPARGSVLGWIGRFSALVPLVIGLLVRFAGMTGVEVVLVHIVLGLVAFGLIEMAMAQSRRAAAATSASATPI
;
A
#
# COMPACT_ATOMS: atom_id res chain seq x y z
N MET A 1 -11.39 -10.71 5.34
CA MET A 1 -10.90 -9.31 5.33
C MET A 1 -9.47 -9.19 4.79
N VAL A 2 -8.50 -9.99 5.24
CA VAL A 2 -7.10 -9.95 4.71
C VAL A 2 -7.02 -10.13 3.19
N TRP A 3 -7.87 -10.99 2.61
CA TRP A 3 -7.95 -11.16 1.15
C TRP A 3 -8.30 -9.88 0.40
N VAL A 4 -9.12 -8.99 0.97
CA VAL A 4 -9.46 -7.71 0.35
C VAL A 4 -8.21 -6.84 0.20
N LEU A 5 -7.40 -6.73 1.27
CA LEU A 5 -6.12 -6.02 1.23
C LEU A 5 -5.19 -6.59 0.16
N ARG A 6 -5.06 -7.92 0.09
CA ARG A 6 -4.20 -8.59 -0.89
C ARG A 6 -4.67 -8.37 -2.32
N ILE A 7 -5.96 -8.46 -2.57
CA ILE A 7 -6.55 -8.18 -3.88
C ILE A 7 -6.27 -6.72 -4.27
N LEU A 8 -6.52 -5.77 -3.36
CA LEU A 8 -6.23 -4.35 -3.61
C LEU A 8 -4.74 -4.12 -3.91
N ILE A 9 -3.84 -4.74 -3.16
CA ILE A 9 -2.39 -4.66 -3.41
C ILE A 9 -2.04 -5.21 -4.79
N VAL A 10 -2.52 -6.40 -5.15
CA VAL A 10 -2.22 -7.02 -6.44
C VAL A 10 -2.75 -6.15 -7.58
N LEU A 11 -3.98 -5.66 -7.48
CA LEU A 11 -4.54 -4.74 -8.47
C LEU A 11 -3.74 -3.44 -8.54
N GLN A 12 -3.33 -2.86 -7.41
CA GLN A 12 -2.50 -1.65 -7.38
C GLN A 12 -1.16 -1.87 -8.11
N LEU A 13 -0.52 -3.01 -7.89
CA LEU A 13 0.74 -3.38 -8.53
C LEU A 13 0.57 -3.61 -10.04
N LEU A 14 -0.46 -4.34 -10.46
CA LEU A 14 -0.72 -4.61 -11.88
C LEU A 14 -1.01 -3.32 -12.66
N VAL A 15 -1.85 -2.45 -12.10
CA VAL A 15 -2.15 -1.15 -12.74
C VAL A 15 -0.92 -0.24 -12.70
N GLY A 16 -0.17 -0.22 -11.59
CA GLY A 16 1.08 0.53 -11.46
C GLY A 16 2.15 0.09 -12.47
N LEU A 17 2.24 -1.22 -12.73
CA LEU A 17 3.11 -1.80 -13.75
C LEU A 17 2.68 -1.41 -15.17
N SER A 18 1.37 -1.33 -15.44
CA SER A 18 0.90 -0.77 -16.70
C SER A 18 1.32 0.71 -16.85
N LEU A 19 1.25 1.50 -15.78
CA LEU A 19 1.64 2.91 -15.79
C LEU A 19 3.16 3.11 -15.90
N SER A 20 3.99 2.15 -15.46
CA SER A 20 5.44 2.24 -15.58
C SER A 20 5.94 2.21 -17.02
N ARG A 21 5.07 1.92 -18.00
CA ARG A 21 5.34 2.16 -19.43
C ARG A 21 5.76 3.60 -19.72
N GLY A 22 5.33 4.56 -18.90
CA GLY A 22 5.78 5.95 -19.02
C GLY A 22 7.26 6.18 -18.72
N LEU A 23 7.89 5.31 -17.92
CA LEU A 23 9.34 5.37 -17.65
C LEU A 23 10.17 5.03 -18.89
N PHE A 24 9.60 4.29 -19.83
CA PHE A 24 10.24 3.86 -21.07
C PHE A 24 9.85 4.73 -22.27
N GLY A 25 9.21 5.89 -22.05
CA GLY A 25 8.80 6.80 -23.12
C GLY A 25 7.63 6.31 -23.98
N MET A 26 7.04 5.15 -23.68
CA MET A 26 5.86 4.63 -24.39
C MET A 26 4.58 5.43 -24.06
N ARG A 27 4.65 6.30 -23.04
CA ARG A 27 3.56 7.14 -22.58
C ARG A 27 4.13 8.35 -21.83
N GLN A 28 3.46 9.50 -21.91
CA GLN A 28 3.81 10.66 -21.09
C GLN A 28 3.48 10.41 -19.60
N LEU A 29 4.45 10.64 -18.72
CA LEU A 29 4.29 10.53 -17.27
C LEU A 29 3.28 11.56 -16.74
N GLY A 30 2.39 11.11 -15.87
CA GLY A 30 1.34 11.96 -15.27
C GLY A 30 0.21 12.38 -16.22
N ALA A 31 0.24 11.99 -17.50
CA ALA A 31 -0.85 12.30 -18.42
C ALA A 31 -2.17 11.62 -17.98
N PRO A 32 -3.32 12.31 -18.07
CA PRO A 32 -4.61 11.75 -17.72
C PRO A 32 -4.91 10.46 -18.47
N SER A 33 -5.39 9.43 -17.76
CA SER A 33 -6.03 8.27 -18.39
C SER A 33 -6.89 7.50 -17.39
N GLY A 34 -7.76 6.64 -17.92
CA GLY A 34 -8.50 5.67 -17.10
C GLY A 34 -7.61 4.78 -16.22
N GLU A 35 -6.45 4.32 -16.72
CA GLU A 35 -5.50 3.54 -15.87
C GLU A 35 -5.00 4.33 -14.64
N GLY A 36 -4.69 5.63 -14.80
CA GLY A 36 -4.27 6.49 -13.70
C GLY A 36 -5.40 6.77 -12.72
N ASP A 37 -6.64 6.88 -13.20
CA ASP A 37 -7.84 7.03 -12.36
C ASP A 37 -8.09 5.78 -11.53
N ILE A 38 -8.01 4.61 -12.16
CA ILE A 38 -8.14 3.31 -11.50
C ILE A 38 -7.01 3.11 -10.48
N HIS A 39 -5.76 3.43 -10.83
CA HIS A 39 -4.62 3.32 -9.91
C HIS A 39 -4.76 4.22 -8.68
N MET A 40 -5.28 5.44 -8.88
CA MET A 40 -5.54 6.37 -7.77
C MET A 40 -6.66 5.84 -6.88
N LEU A 41 -7.78 5.39 -7.47
CA LEU A 41 -8.92 4.86 -6.72
C LEU A 41 -8.52 3.65 -5.88
N ILE A 42 -7.81 2.68 -6.48
CA ILE A 42 -7.33 1.49 -5.75
C ILE A 42 -6.35 1.91 -4.65
N GLY A 43 -5.47 2.88 -4.89
CA GLY A 43 -4.54 3.41 -3.88
C GLY A 43 -5.26 4.01 -2.67
N ILE A 44 -6.34 4.78 -2.89
CA ILE A 44 -7.19 5.32 -1.83
C ILE A 44 -7.86 4.19 -1.04
N LEU A 45 -8.48 3.23 -1.75
CA LEU A 45 -9.14 2.09 -1.13
C LEU A 45 -8.15 1.24 -0.32
N LEU A 46 -6.93 1.05 -0.82
CA LEU A 46 -5.86 0.34 -0.13
C LEU A 46 -5.46 1.07 1.17
N ALA A 47 -5.28 2.39 1.13
CA ALA A 47 -4.96 3.16 2.32
C ALA A 47 -6.07 3.08 3.38
N ILE A 48 -7.33 3.23 2.97
CA ILE A 48 -8.49 3.09 3.86
C ILE A 48 -8.53 1.67 4.45
N ALA A 49 -8.39 0.64 3.61
CA ALA A 49 -8.40 -0.75 4.04
C ALA A 49 -7.26 -1.07 5.00
N ALA A 50 -6.05 -0.55 4.77
CA ALA A 50 -4.91 -0.75 5.65
C ALA A 50 -5.20 -0.15 7.04
N ILE A 51 -5.72 1.08 7.09
CA ILE A 51 -6.09 1.76 8.33
C ILE A 51 -7.22 1.03 9.07
N ALA A 52 -8.20 0.50 8.36
CA ALA A 52 -9.37 -0.16 8.94
C ALA A 52 -9.09 -1.59 9.42
N ILE A 53 -8.28 -2.35 8.66
CA ILE A 53 -8.09 -3.79 8.88
C ILE A 53 -6.84 -4.08 9.70
N VAL A 54 -5.75 -3.32 9.52
CA VAL A 54 -4.51 -3.56 10.28
C VAL A 54 -4.72 -3.06 11.72
N ARG A 55 -4.88 -4.02 12.63
CA ARG A 55 -5.03 -3.79 14.07
C ARG A 55 -3.70 -4.10 14.76
N PRO A 56 -2.88 -3.09 15.09
CA PRO A 56 -1.62 -3.30 15.78
C PRO A 56 -1.85 -3.87 17.19
N ALA A 57 -1.03 -4.84 17.59
CA ALA A 57 -0.97 -5.27 18.98
C ALA A 57 -0.49 -4.11 19.88
N ARG A 58 -0.87 -4.14 21.16
CA ARG A 58 -0.46 -3.10 22.12
C ARG A 58 1.06 -2.97 22.15
N GLY A 59 1.57 -1.75 21.95
CA GLY A 59 3.01 -1.47 21.90
C GLY A 59 3.73 -1.84 20.59
N SER A 60 3.05 -2.38 19.59
CA SER A 60 3.70 -2.73 18.32
C SER A 60 3.90 -1.51 17.41
N VAL A 61 5.12 -0.96 17.41
CA VAL A 61 5.54 0.10 16.48
C VAL A 61 5.40 -0.35 15.03
N LEU A 62 5.86 -1.56 14.70
CA LEU A 62 5.77 -2.11 13.35
C LEU A 62 4.32 -2.22 12.87
N GLY A 63 3.39 -2.60 13.76
CA GLY A 63 1.97 -2.66 13.44
C GLY A 63 1.40 -1.29 13.10
N TRP A 64 1.79 -0.24 13.83
CA TRP A 64 1.38 1.13 13.55
C TRP A 64 1.98 1.66 12.25
N ILE A 65 3.26 1.38 11.99
CA ILE A 65 3.92 1.73 10.73
C ILE A 65 3.19 1.06 9.56
N GLY A 66 2.94 -0.26 9.62
CA GLY A 66 2.23 -0.97 8.56
C GLY A 66 0.79 -0.49 8.37
N ARG A 67 0.12 -0.02 9.43
CA ARG A 67 -1.24 0.54 9.34
C ARG A 67 -1.32 1.81 8.50
N PHE A 68 -0.30 2.66 8.58
CA PHE A 68 -0.27 3.97 7.92
C PHE A 68 0.68 4.04 6.73
N SER A 69 1.45 2.99 6.44
CA SER A 69 2.48 3.00 5.40
C SER A 69 1.94 3.33 4.01
N ALA A 70 0.71 2.91 3.69
CA ALA A 70 0.06 3.20 2.41
C ALA A 70 -0.24 4.69 2.17
N LEU A 71 -0.27 5.52 3.23
CA LEU A 71 -0.51 6.96 3.07
C LEU A 71 0.65 7.67 2.38
N VAL A 72 1.89 7.24 2.61
CA VAL A 72 3.09 7.88 2.04
C VAL A 72 3.10 7.79 0.51
N PRO A 73 3.04 6.61 -0.13
CA PRO A 73 2.98 6.53 -1.59
C PRO A 73 1.69 7.17 -2.12
N LEU A 74 0.56 7.12 -1.41
CA LEU A 74 -0.68 7.80 -1.83
C LEU A 74 -0.48 9.32 -1.94
N VAL A 75 0.10 9.95 -0.92
CA VAL A 75 0.39 11.40 -0.95
C VAL A 75 1.29 11.73 -2.14
N ILE A 76 2.34 10.96 -2.38
CA ILE A 76 3.22 11.18 -3.53
C ILE A 76 2.45 11.00 -4.85
N GLY A 77 1.60 9.98 -4.96
CA GLY A 77 0.77 9.77 -6.15
C GLY A 77 -0.19 10.93 -6.42
N LEU A 78 -0.76 11.52 -5.36
CA LEU A 78 -1.59 12.73 -5.47
C LEU A 78 -0.77 13.94 -5.92
N LEU A 79 0.45 14.10 -5.43
CA LEU A 79 1.36 15.17 -5.87
C LEU A 79 1.79 15.01 -7.34
N VAL A 80 2.09 13.79 -7.78
CA VAL A 80 2.39 13.50 -9.20
C VAL A 80 1.20 13.90 -10.08
N ARG A 81 -0.02 13.56 -9.65
CA ARG A 81 -1.25 13.76 -10.42
C ARG A 81 -1.73 15.20 -10.45
N PHE A 82 -1.73 15.89 -9.31
CA PHE A 82 -2.38 17.20 -9.17
C PHE A 82 -1.40 18.36 -9.04
N ALA A 83 -0.16 18.11 -8.60
CA ALA A 83 0.89 19.13 -8.46
C ALA A 83 1.95 19.05 -9.58
N GLY A 84 1.76 18.18 -10.57
CA GLY A 84 2.65 18.08 -11.73
C GLY A 84 4.05 17.56 -11.42
N MET A 85 4.25 16.87 -10.29
CA MET A 85 5.54 16.30 -9.89
C MET A 85 5.87 15.03 -10.70
N THR A 86 6.06 15.15 -12.00
CA THR A 86 6.20 14.02 -12.94
C THR A 86 7.64 13.63 -13.26
N GLY A 87 8.62 14.15 -12.50
CA GLY A 87 10.03 13.77 -12.64
C GLY A 87 10.25 12.26 -12.43
N VAL A 88 11.14 11.67 -13.22
CA VAL A 88 11.42 10.22 -13.21
C VAL A 88 11.83 9.76 -11.82
N GLU A 89 12.64 10.55 -11.12
CA GLU A 89 13.10 10.30 -9.76
C GLU A 89 11.94 10.21 -8.78
N VAL A 90 10.94 11.10 -8.91
CA VAL A 90 9.74 11.11 -8.06
C VAL A 90 8.92 9.85 -8.29
N VAL A 91 8.76 9.43 -9.56
CA VAL A 91 8.03 8.21 -9.92
C VAL A 91 8.74 6.96 -9.39
N LEU A 92 10.07 6.90 -9.49
CA LEU A 92 10.86 5.79 -8.93
C LEU A 92 10.73 5.73 -7.41
N VAL A 93 10.82 6.87 -6.72
CA VAL A 93 10.61 6.96 -5.26
C VAL A 93 9.20 6.50 -4.90
N HIS A 94 8.18 6.91 -5.65
CA HIS A 94 6.80 6.45 -5.45
C HIS A 94 6.67 4.93 -5.56
N ILE A 95 7.28 4.32 -6.58
CA ILE A 95 7.27 2.86 -6.79
C ILE A 95 7.93 2.14 -5.61
N VAL A 96 9.13 2.57 -5.22
CA VAL A 96 9.88 1.97 -4.10
C VAL A 96 9.08 2.06 -2.81
N LEU A 97 8.52 3.24 -2.50
CA LEU A 97 7.70 3.44 -1.31
C LEU A 97 6.41 2.61 -1.34
N GLY A 98 5.81 2.42 -2.52
CA GLY A 98 4.68 1.50 -2.70
C GLY A 98 5.02 0.06 -2.34
N LEU A 99 6.17 -0.45 -2.82
CA LEU A 99 6.65 -1.80 -2.52
C LEU A 99 7.02 -1.96 -1.02
N VAL A 100 7.67 -0.96 -0.44
CA VAL A 100 7.98 -0.94 1.00
C VAL A 100 6.69 -0.93 1.84
N ALA A 101 5.71 -0.10 1.46
CA ALA A 101 4.43 -0.04 2.15
C ALA A 101 3.70 -1.39 2.13
N PHE A 102 3.72 -2.09 1.00
CA PHE A 102 3.20 -3.46 0.88
C PHE A 102 3.88 -4.41 1.87
N GLY A 103 5.22 -4.45 1.89
CA GLY A 103 5.96 -5.29 2.83
C GLY A 103 5.61 -5.01 4.29
N LEU A 104 5.51 -3.72 4.64
CA LEU A 104 5.12 -3.29 5.99
C LEU A 104 3.70 -3.73 6.37
N ILE A 105 2.73 -3.66 5.45
CA ILE A 105 1.36 -4.12 5.68
C ILE A 105 1.33 -5.63 5.91
N GLU A 106 1.99 -6.43 5.07
CA GLU A 106 2.04 -7.90 5.25
C GLU A 106 2.75 -8.29 6.55
N MET A 107 3.87 -7.63 6.89
CA MET A 107 4.58 -7.86 8.15
C MET A 107 3.71 -7.52 9.37
N ALA A 108 3.01 -6.38 9.35
CA ALA A 108 2.09 -5.98 10.40
C ALA A 108 0.95 -6.99 10.56
N MET A 109 0.32 -7.42 9.46
CA MET A 109 -0.72 -8.44 9.50
C MET A 109 -0.21 -9.79 10.03
N ALA A 110 0.99 -10.22 9.64
CA ALA A 110 1.60 -11.44 10.13
C ALA A 110 1.90 -11.37 11.63
N GLN A 111 2.37 -10.22 12.12
CA GLN A 111 2.59 -9.99 13.54
C GLN A 111 1.28 -10.06 14.33
N SER A 112 0.21 -9.39 13.88
CA SER A 112 -1.10 -9.44 14.55
C SER A 112 -1.67 -10.85 14.62
N ARG A 113 -1.50 -11.66 13.56
CA ARG A 113 -1.90 -13.09 13.58
C ARG A 113 -1.12 -13.90 14.61
N ARG A 114 0.20 -13.71 14.68
CA ARG A 114 1.06 -14.40 15.66
C ARG A 114 0.70 -14.02 17.10
N ALA A 115 0.44 -12.74 17.34
CA ALA A 115 0.00 -12.26 18.66
C ALA A 115 -1.34 -12.88 19.08
N ALA A 116 -2.32 -12.94 18.16
CA ALA A 116 -3.61 -13.56 18.45
C ALA A 116 -3.48 -15.07 18.76
N ALA A 117 -2.66 -15.80 18.01
CA ALA A 117 -2.42 -17.22 18.24
C ALA A 117 -1.75 -17.50 19.61
N ALA A 118 -0.79 -16.66 20.01
CA ALA A 118 -0.12 -16.77 21.31
C ALA A 118 -1.11 -16.58 22.48
N THR A 119 -2.01 -15.60 22.37
CA THR A 119 -3.05 -15.37 23.39
C THR A 119 -3.99 -16.57 23.51
N SER A 120 -4.45 -17.14 22.38
CA SER A 120 -5.32 -18.32 22.38
C SER A 120 -4.65 -19.55 23.00
N ALA A 121 -3.37 -19.79 22.73
CA ALA A 121 -2.63 -20.91 23.31
C ALA A 121 -2.52 -20.81 24.84
N SER A 122 -2.29 -19.59 25.37
CA SER A 122 -2.19 -19.35 26.81
C SER A 122 -3.51 -19.42 27.57
N ALA A 123 -4.65 -19.39 26.87
CA ALA A 123 -6.00 -19.37 27.46
C ALA A 123 -6.63 -20.77 27.57
N THR A 124 -5.92 -21.84 27.21
CA THR A 124 -6.39 -23.22 27.33
C THR A 124 -5.92 -23.78 28.68
N PRO A 125 -6.75 -23.87 29.73
CA PRO A 125 -6.38 -24.54 30.96
C PRO A 125 -6.27 -26.04 30.70
N ILE A 126 -5.22 -26.67 31.25
CA ILE A 126 -5.03 -28.12 31.29
C ILE A 126 -6.00 -28.72 32.31
#